data_AF-A0A969B9L4-F1
#
_entry.id   AF-A0A969B9L4-F1
#
_cell.length_a   1.000
_cell.length_b   1.000
_cell.length_c   1.000
_cell.angle_alpha   90.00
_cell.angle_beta   90.00
_cell.angle_gamma   90.00
#
_symmetry.space_group_name_H-M   'P 1'
#
loop_
_entity.id
_entity.type
_entity.pdbx_description
1 polymer ?
#
loop_
_entity_poly.entity_id
_entity_poly.type
_entity_poly.pdbx_seq_one_letter_code
_entity_poly.pdbx_strand_id
1 'polypeptide(L)'
;TIDNTFELDSRDAGFNGHYVVYKAEDAKEVAISGGQSISAWSEQNGLFVANTGDLNFRQLYVNGQRATRARTPNKGEVYQTKIWDLANQTLLISANYIERWNNFSDVEMAMKMWWTDAYLRLKDFSVPQDSLPFAWLPRYAAVTFQEPEQSLAFKRLFPPKINDIAFHFENAMEFLDQPGEWYLNNATHKLYYKPREGETLSKLTAIAPRVETLLKVEGTLAQPVHHVKFQGIRFCHATWLRPSETGHLVCQAGQYVVAPTHLNYQYVGRPASAVLVKAANNIVFEQNVFEQLGATAIDMHYGASDNVINGNLIKDIAGNGIAVGKINDPDHEIHIPWNPADKREISRHNIISNNYITRVGCDYFGAIGIVAGYTDSVIIEHNEIWDCPYTGISVGWGWTAENTPLKDNKIRYNHIHHVLQELCDGAGIYILSRQPGTHVYQNYIHDIKLAPTALGTINSGIYLDEYSDGITVEMNWMEKIMNDPIFNIKTNTTLHITLIKNELWADRFYEDNQMVINNAGPVTQFQAIKSKL
;
A
#
# COMPACT_ATOMS: atom_id res chain seq x y z
N THR A 1 -18.74 -13.96 -9.32
CA THR A 1 -18.48 -12.54 -9.63
C THR A 1 -19.63 -11.71 -9.13
N ILE A 2 -19.35 -10.50 -8.65
CA ILE A 2 -20.35 -9.54 -8.20
C ILE A 2 -20.34 -8.29 -9.09
N ASP A 3 -21.51 -7.67 -9.22
CA ASP A 3 -21.68 -6.40 -9.94
C ASP A 3 -21.66 -5.20 -8.98
N ASN A 4 -22.00 -5.45 -7.71
CA ASN A 4 -22.10 -4.46 -6.65
C ASN A 4 -21.51 -5.04 -5.36
N THR A 5 -21.12 -4.18 -4.43
CA THR A 5 -20.63 -4.55 -3.11
C THR A 5 -21.57 -5.51 -2.40
N PHE A 6 -21.04 -6.58 -1.83
CA PHE A 6 -21.77 -7.42 -0.89
C PHE A 6 -21.80 -6.71 0.46
N GLU A 7 -22.97 -6.22 0.87
CA GLU A 7 -23.16 -5.47 2.11
C GLU A 7 -23.76 -6.35 3.21
N LEU A 8 -23.21 -6.25 4.41
CA LEU A 8 -23.74 -6.80 5.65
C LEU A 8 -23.94 -5.67 6.65
N ASP A 9 -25.11 -5.66 7.29
CA ASP A 9 -25.43 -4.72 8.36
C ASP A 9 -25.85 -5.43 9.65
N SER A 10 -26.34 -4.66 10.63
CA SER A 10 -26.74 -5.18 11.95
C SER A 10 -27.78 -6.32 11.90
N ARG A 11 -28.55 -6.45 10.81
CA ARG A 11 -29.53 -7.51 10.60
C ARG A 11 -28.89 -8.86 10.28
N ASP A 12 -27.66 -8.84 9.80
CA ASP A 12 -26.88 -10.03 9.44
C ASP A 12 -26.00 -10.54 10.61
N ALA A 13 -26.09 -9.88 11.76
CA ALA A 13 -25.34 -10.25 12.94
C ALA A 13 -25.77 -11.62 13.49
N GLY A 14 -24.81 -12.34 14.07
CA GLY A 14 -25.08 -13.56 14.80
C GLY A 14 -25.98 -13.33 16.02
N PHE A 15 -26.70 -14.37 16.47
CA PHE A 15 -27.64 -14.28 17.58
C PHE A 15 -27.33 -15.32 18.66
N ASN A 16 -27.64 -15.01 19.93
CA ASN A 16 -27.42 -15.90 21.08
C ASN A 16 -25.97 -16.43 21.23
N GLY A 17 -24.97 -15.62 20.88
CA GLY A 17 -23.56 -16.00 20.96
C GLY A 17 -23.08 -16.91 19.82
N HIS A 18 -23.91 -17.16 18.80
CA HIS A 18 -23.52 -17.92 17.61
C HIS A 18 -23.03 -17.01 16.49
N TYR A 19 -22.15 -17.55 15.66
CA TYR A 19 -21.65 -16.87 14.46
C TYR A 19 -22.50 -17.19 13.23
N VAL A 20 -22.71 -16.20 12.36
CA VAL A 20 -23.04 -16.43 10.95
C VAL A 20 -21.73 -16.72 10.21
N VAL A 21 -21.63 -17.90 9.59
CA VAL A 21 -20.38 -18.37 8.97
C VAL A 21 -20.54 -18.50 7.46
N TYR A 22 -19.81 -17.69 6.72
CA TYR A 22 -19.59 -17.83 5.29
C TYR A 22 -18.32 -18.66 5.08
N LYS A 23 -18.47 -19.89 4.60
CA LYS A 23 -17.37 -20.83 4.46
C LYS A 23 -17.33 -21.44 3.07
N ALA A 24 -16.15 -21.48 2.47
CA ALA A 24 -15.92 -22.26 1.26
C ALA A 24 -15.90 -23.77 1.59
N GLU A 25 -16.62 -24.57 0.80
CA GLU A 25 -16.54 -26.03 0.89
C GLU A 25 -15.17 -26.53 0.39
N ASP A 26 -14.72 -26.00 -0.75
CA ASP A 26 -13.32 -26.07 -1.20
C ASP A 26 -12.72 -24.66 -1.31
N ALA A 27 -11.65 -24.42 -0.56
CA ALA A 27 -10.93 -23.15 -0.53
C ALA A 27 -10.17 -22.82 -1.83
N LYS A 28 -10.23 -23.68 -2.85
CA LYS A 28 -9.73 -23.41 -4.21
C LYS A 28 -10.79 -22.88 -5.17
N GLU A 29 -12.09 -23.02 -4.86
CA GLU A 29 -13.16 -22.76 -5.84
C GLU A 29 -13.99 -21.51 -5.54
N VAL A 30 -14.15 -21.13 -4.26
CA VAL A 30 -15.06 -20.02 -3.90
C VAL A 30 -14.35 -18.67 -3.91
N ALA A 31 -14.78 -17.78 -4.81
CA ALA A 31 -14.28 -16.42 -4.91
C ALA A 31 -15.39 -15.36 -4.95
N ILE A 32 -15.23 -14.32 -4.15
CA ILE A 32 -15.91 -13.04 -4.33
C ILE A 32 -15.02 -12.19 -5.22
N SER A 33 -15.38 -12.13 -6.51
CA SER A 33 -14.63 -11.41 -7.54
C SER A 33 -15.40 -10.17 -8.00
N GLY A 34 -14.77 -9.00 -7.96
CA GLY A 34 -15.29 -7.75 -8.54
C GLY A 34 -14.90 -7.53 -10.00
N GLY A 35 -14.29 -8.54 -10.64
CA GLY A 35 -13.72 -8.44 -11.98
C GLY A 35 -14.67 -8.86 -13.10
N GLN A 36 -14.49 -8.24 -14.25
CA GLN A 36 -15.15 -8.57 -15.51
C GLN A 36 -14.18 -9.30 -16.44
N SER A 37 -14.62 -10.44 -16.99
CA SER A 37 -13.86 -11.13 -18.03
C SER A 37 -13.89 -10.35 -19.33
N ILE A 38 -12.72 -10.14 -19.93
CA ILE A 38 -12.58 -9.53 -21.26
C ILE A 38 -12.59 -10.65 -22.30
N SER A 39 -13.44 -10.51 -23.31
CA SER A 39 -13.68 -11.51 -24.34
C SER A 39 -13.63 -10.89 -25.74
N ALA A 40 -13.94 -11.68 -26.77
CA ALA A 40 -13.92 -11.25 -28.18
C ALA A 40 -12.57 -10.67 -28.65
N TRP A 41 -11.48 -11.28 -28.18
CA TRP A 41 -10.12 -10.92 -28.57
C TRP A 41 -9.84 -11.25 -30.05
N SER A 42 -9.10 -10.37 -30.70
CA SER A 42 -8.55 -10.55 -32.05
C SER A 42 -7.06 -10.25 -32.05
N GLU A 43 -6.31 -10.82 -32.98
CA GLU A 43 -4.89 -10.50 -33.13
C GLU A 43 -4.70 -9.42 -34.20
N GLN A 44 -3.92 -8.39 -33.89
CA GLN A 44 -3.58 -7.30 -34.79
C GLN A 44 -2.11 -6.93 -34.58
N ASN A 45 -1.28 -7.13 -35.61
CA ASN A 45 0.15 -6.79 -35.59
C ASN A 45 0.92 -7.38 -34.38
N GLY A 46 0.62 -8.63 -34.00
CA GLY A 46 1.24 -9.30 -32.86
C GLY A 46 0.73 -8.87 -31.49
N LEU A 47 -0.32 -8.06 -31.42
CA LEU A 47 -1.04 -7.69 -30.20
C LEU A 47 -2.39 -8.38 -30.15
N PHE A 48 -2.84 -8.74 -28.96
CA PHE A 48 -4.23 -9.13 -28.72
C PHE A 48 -5.05 -7.88 -28.41
N VAL A 49 -6.17 -7.73 -29.10
CA VAL A 49 -7.02 -6.54 -29.05
C VAL A 49 -8.46 -6.94 -28.78
N ALA A 50 -9.10 -6.29 -27.81
CA ALA A 50 -10.51 -6.45 -27.47
C ALA A 50 -11.20 -5.10 -27.26
N ASN A 51 -12.51 -5.05 -27.48
CA ASN A 51 -13.33 -3.90 -27.11
C ASN A 51 -13.84 -4.10 -25.67
N THR A 52 -13.64 -3.11 -24.81
CA THR A 52 -14.03 -3.16 -23.39
C THR A 52 -15.32 -2.39 -23.09
N GLY A 53 -15.90 -1.71 -24.07
CA GLY A 53 -16.96 -0.73 -23.85
C GLY A 53 -16.50 0.35 -22.88
N ASP A 54 -17.41 0.84 -22.04
CA ASP A 54 -17.13 1.91 -21.07
C ASP A 54 -16.30 1.45 -19.85
N LEU A 55 -15.84 0.20 -19.83
CA LEU A 55 -15.05 -0.33 -18.73
C LEU A 55 -13.67 0.36 -18.68
N ASN A 56 -13.39 1.00 -17.55
CA ASN A 56 -12.08 1.59 -17.23
C ASN A 56 -11.47 0.88 -16.01
N PHE A 57 -10.15 0.72 -16.02
CA PHE A 57 -9.41 -0.04 -15.00
C PHE A 57 -7.93 0.33 -15.02
N ARG A 58 -7.26 0.08 -13.89
CA ARG A 58 -5.82 0.29 -13.72
C ARG A 58 -5.02 -1.00 -13.63
N GLN A 59 -5.68 -2.15 -13.55
CA GLN A 59 -5.04 -3.47 -13.49
C GLN A 59 -5.69 -4.41 -14.50
N LEU A 60 -4.89 -5.28 -15.10
CA LEU A 60 -5.35 -6.38 -15.93
C LEU A 60 -4.67 -7.65 -15.47
N TYR A 61 -5.44 -8.73 -15.32
CA TYR A 61 -4.93 -10.05 -14.95
C TYR A 61 -5.13 -10.99 -16.12
N VAL A 62 -4.03 -11.50 -16.68
CA VAL A 62 -4.04 -12.43 -17.81
C VAL A 62 -3.54 -13.79 -17.34
N ASN A 63 -4.34 -14.84 -17.55
CA ASN A 63 -4.05 -16.21 -17.11
C ASN A 63 -3.71 -16.30 -15.61
N GLY A 64 -4.43 -15.52 -14.81
CA GLY A 64 -4.23 -15.44 -13.36
C GLY A 64 -2.98 -14.68 -12.92
N GLN A 65 -2.29 -13.98 -13.82
CA GLN A 65 -1.09 -13.20 -13.52
C GLN A 65 -1.31 -11.72 -13.84
N ARG A 66 -0.86 -10.83 -12.95
CA ARG A 66 -0.88 -9.37 -13.18
C ARG A 66 -0.09 -9.02 -14.44
N ALA A 67 -0.72 -8.32 -15.37
CA ALA A 67 -0.10 -7.73 -16.54
C ALA A 67 0.40 -6.31 -16.21
N THR A 68 1.47 -5.88 -16.87
CA THR A 68 2.09 -4.56 -16.64
C THR A 68 1.34 -3.51 -17.44
N ARG A 69 0.87 -2.44 -16.78
CA ARG A 69 0.35 -1.28 -17.53
C ARG A 69 1.53 -0.68 -18.30
N ALA A 70 1.39 -0.56 -19.62
CA ALA A 70 2.50 -0.22 -20.53
C ALA A 70 3.22 1.04 -20.06
N ARG A 71 4.56 0.95 -19.95
CA ARG A 71 5.38 2.00 -19.33
C ARG A 71 6.73 2.22 -20.00
N THR A 72 7.25 3.43 -19.87
CA THR A 72 8.62 3.78 -20.29
C THR A 72 9.37 4.55 -19.18
N PRO A 73 10.66 4.26 -18.92
CA PRO A 73 11.39 3.15 -19.50
C PRO A 73 10.83 1.82 -18.97
N ASN A 74 11.35 0.70 -19.47
CA ASN A 74 10.87 -0.62 -19.07
C ASN A 74 11.17 -0.93 -17.60
N LYS A 75 10.45 -1.90 -17.02
CA LYS A 75 10.62 -2.30 -15.62
C LYS A 75 12.08 -2.69 -15.33
N GLY A 76 12.66 -2.13 -14.27
CA GLY A 76 14.08 -2.26 -13.93
C GLY A 76 14.90 -1.03 -14.27
N GLU A 77 14.38 -0.15 -15.12
CA GLU A 77 14.96 1.14 -15.46
C GLU A 77 14.09 2.29 -14.90
N VAL A 78 14.70 3.47 -14.75
CA VAL A 78 14.04 4.69 -14.29
C VAL A 78 14.57 5.92 -15.03
N TYR A 79 13.70 6.90 -15.22
CA TYR A 79 14.09 8.27 -15.47
C TYR A 79 14.31 9.01 -14.15
N GLN A 80 14.95 10.18 -14.23
CA GLN A 80 15.26 11.01 -13.07
C GLN A 80 14.84 12.45 -13.32
N THR A 81 14.18 13.05 -12.33
CA THR A 81 13.82 14.47 -12.38
C THR A 81 15.06 15.35 -12.34
N LYS A 82 14.93 16.62 -12.76
CA LYS A 82 16.04 17.56 -12.71
C LYS A 82 15.80 18.72 -11.78
N ILE A 83 14.73 19.47 -11.94
CA ILE A 83 14.45 20.66 -11.12
C ILE A 83 12.95 20.79 -10.90
N TRP A 84 12.55 21.02 -9.65
CA TRP A 84 11.22 21.52 -9.32
C TRP A 84 11.22 23.05 -9.39
N ASP A 85 10.75 23.62 -10.50
CA ASP A 85 10.60 25.07 -10.64
C ASP A 85 9.32 25.51 -9.94
N LEU A 86 9.47 25.91 -8.68
CA LEU A 86 8.33 26.33 -7.84
C LEU A 86 7.71 27.64 -8.30
N ALA A 87 8.47 28.50 -8.98
CA ALA A 87 7.99 29.81 -9.41
C ALA A 87 7.02 29.66 -10.61
N ASN A 88 7.39 28.81 -11.57
CA ASN A 88 6.55 28.54 -12.74
C ASN A 88 5.66 27.31 -12.56
N GLN A 89 5.77 26.61 -11.42
CA GLN A 89 5.11 25.34 -11.13
C GLN A 89 5.34 24.32 -12.26
N THR A 90 6.60 24.10 -12.64
CA THR A 90 6.95 23.09 -13.65
C THR A 90 7.97 22.11 -13.09
N LEU A 91 7.92 20.87 -13.57
CA LEU A 91 8.95 19.88 -13.31
C LEU A 91 9.86 19.79 -14.53
N LEU A 92 11.13 20.12 -14.36
CA LEU A 92 12.13 19.97 -15.40
C LEU A 92 12.63 18.52 -15.43
N ILE A 93 12.63 17.93 -16.61
CA ILE A 93 13.20 16.61 -16.91
C ILE A 93 14.06 16.71 -18.17
N SER A 94 14.87 15.68 -18.47
CA SER A 94 15.56 15.62 -19.76
C SER A 94 14.54 15.66 -20.90
N ALA A 95 14.75 16.53 -21.89
CA ALA A 95 13.86 16.63 -23.05
C ALA A 95 13.81 15.33 -23.88
N ASN A 96 14.80 14.44 -23.72
CA ASN A 96 14.83 13.15 -24.40
C ASN A 96 13.91 12.10 -23.73
N TYR A 97 13.35 12.39 -22.55
CA TYR A 97 12.46 11.45 -21.84
C TYR A 97 10.99 11.61 -22.23
N ILE A 98 10.64 12.69 -22.92
CA ILE A 98 9.26 13.05 -23.17
C ILE A 98 9.04 13.43 -24.62
N GLU A 99 7.97 12.89 -25.19
CA GLU A 99 7.52 13.19 -26.53
C GLU A 99 6.01 13.43 -26.51
N ARG A 100 5.47 13.92 -27.62
CA ARG A 100 4.02 14.12 -27.76
C ARG A 100 3.33 12.81 -28.15
N TRP A 101 3.22 11.90 -27.19
CA TRP A 101 2.51 10.62 -27.36
C TRP A 101 1.01 10.80 -27.63
N ASN A 102 0.38 9.79 -28.23
CA ASN A 102 -1.07 9.76 -28.40
C ASN A 102 -1.78 9.73 -27.05
N ASN A 103 -2.95 10.39 -26.99
CA ASN A 103 -3.70 10.55 -25.74
C ASN A 103 -2.82 11.09 -24.60
N PHE A 104 -1.99 12.10 -24.89
CA PHE A 104 -0.98 12.64 -23.96
C PHE A 104 -1.51 12.94 -22.55
N SER A 105 -2.75 13.42 -22.43
CA SER A 105 -3.39 13.70 -21.14
C SER A 105 -3.73 12.45 -20.32
N ASP A 106 -3.77 11.27 -20.93
CA ASP A 106 -4.02 10.02 -20.22
C ASP A 106 -2.71 9.43 -19.66
N VAL A 107 -1.56 9.95 -20.09
CA VAL A 107 -0.24 9.50 -19.62
C VAL A 107 -0.01 9.98 -18.19
N GLU A 108 0.50 9.08 -17.37
CA GLU A 108 0.81 9.35 -15.96
C GLU A 108 2.33 9.28 -15.74
N MET A 109 2.86 10.23 -14.98
CA MET A 109 4.19 10.16 -14.40
C MET A 109 4.10 9.54 -12.99
N ALA A 110 4.64 8.34 -12.81
CA ALA A 110 4.72 7.64 -11.54
C ALA A 110 6.10 7.86 -10.91
N MET A 111 6.15 8.48 -9.73
CA MET A 111 7.37 8.98 -9.08
C MET A 111 7.57 8.35 -7.69
N LYS A 112 8.83 8.05 -7.35
CA LYS A 112 9.24 7.54 -6.03
C LYS A 112 9.83 8.67 -5.19
N MET A 113 9.02 9.31 -4.37
CA MET A 113 9.37 10.51 -3.60
C MET A 113 9.67 10.16 -2.14
N TRP A 114 10.94 9.95 -1.78
CA TRP A 114 11.35 9.63 -0.39
C TRP A 114 10.63 8.38 0.17
N TRP A 115 9.82 8.54 1.24
CA TRP A 115 8.97 7.49 1.84
C TRP A 115 7.64 7.28 1.13
N THR A 116 7.38 8.03 0.05
CA THR A 116 6.08 8.07 -0.60
C THR A 116 6.21 8.08 -2.11
N ASP A 117 5.08 8.16 -2.80
CA ASP A 117 4.96 8.12 -4.24
C ASP A 117 3.93 9.15 -4.75
N ALA A 118 4.01 9.42 -6.05
CA ALA A 118 3.06 10.29 -6.75
C ALA A 118 2.76 9.78 -8.18
N TYR A 119 1.51 9.92 -8.61
CA TYR A 119 1.01 9.63 -9.96
C TYR A 119 0.39 10.91 -10.48
N LEU A 120 1.09 11.56 -11.40
CA LEU A 120 0.74 12.88 -11.90
C LEU A 120 0.35 12.78 -13.37
N ARG A 121 -0.89 13.12 -13.72
CA ARG A 121 -1.35 13.04 -15.11
C ARG A 121 -0.77 14.21 -15.89
N LEU A 122 -0.24 13.93 -17.06
CA LEU A 122 0.39 14.95 -17.89
C LEU A 122 -0.66 15.91 -18.43
N LYS A 123 -0.32 17.20 -18.50
CA LYS A 123 -1.13 18.23 -19.15
C LYS A 123 -0.43 18.72 -20.40
N ASP A 124 0.78 19.23 -20.25
CA ASP A 124 1.57 19.76 -21.35
C ASP A 124 3.06 19.80 -20.99
N PHE A 125 3.91 19.98 -21.99
CA PHE A 125 5.32 20.31 -21.80
C PHE A 125 5.80 21.33 -22.84
N SER A 126 6.80 22.11 -22.47
CA SER A 126 7.55 22.94 -23.40
C SER A 126 9.05 22.66 -23.27
N VAL A 127 9.82 22.91 -24.33
CA VAL A 127 11.29 22.84 -24.31
C VAL A 127 11.82 24.26 -24.48
N PRO A 128 12.04 25.01 -23.38
CA PRO A 128 12.38 26.44 -23.46
C PRO A 128 13.70 26.73 -24.20
N GLN A 129 14.53 25.70 -24.41
CA GLN A 129 15.88 25.81 -24.95
C GLN A 129 15.99 25.51 -26.45
N ASP A 130 14.89 25.27 -27.17
CA ASP A 130 14.92 25.04 -28.63
C ASP A 130 15.40 26.25 -29.45
N SER A 131 15.62 27.41 -28.80
CA SER A 131 16.22 28.61 -29.39
C SER A 131 17.72 28.81 -29.08
N LEU A 132 18.39 27.89 -28.38
CA LEU A 132 19.82 28.04 -28.05
C LEU A 132 20.73 27.45 -29.15
N PRO A 133 21.77 28.17 -29.58
CA PRO A 133 22.59 27.80 -30.76
C PRO A 133 23.57 26.64 -30.54
N PHE A 134 23.54 25.96 -29.38
CA PHE A 134 24.52 24.95 -28.98
C PHE A 134 23.87 23.61 -28.68
N ALA A 135 23.83 22.73 -29.68
CA ALA A 135 23.18 21.41 -29.62
C ALA A 135 23.78 20.43 -28.59
N TRP A 136 24.94 20.73 -27.99
CA TRP A 136 25.62 19.88 -26.99
C TRP A 136 25.23 20.18 -25.54
N LEU A 137 24.41 21.21 -25.28
CA LEU A 137 23.90 21.49 -23.94
C LEU A 137 22.75 20.52 -23.59
N PRO A 138 22.65 20.06 -22.33
CA PRO A 138 21.52 19.26 -21.90
C PRO A 138 20.23 20.05 -22.06
N ARG A 139 19.30 19.53 -22.87
CA ARG A 139 17.98 20.12 -23.08
C ARG A 139 17.01 19.62 -22.03
N TYR A 140 16.27 20.55 -21.43
CA TYR A 140 15.22 20.22 -20.47
C TYR A 140 13.84 20.53 -21.01
N ALA A 141 12.89 19.64 -20.72
CA ALA A 141 11.46 19.88 -20.90
C ALA A 141 10.85 20.34 -19.58
N ALA A 142 10.09 21.43 -19.62
CA ALA A 142 9.28 21.92 -18.51
C ALA A 142 7.89 21.29 -18.60
N VAL A 143 7.62 20.33 -17.71
CA VAL A 143 6.39 19.54 -17.68
C VAL A 143 5.39 20.15 -16.70
N THR A 144 4.12 20.14 -17.10
CA THR A 144 2.96 20.53 -16.29
C THR A 144 1.99 19.37 -16.18
N PHE A 145 1.28 19.32 -15.05
CA PHE A 145 0.32 18.29 -14.72
C PHE A 145 -1.11 18.82 -14.73
N GLN A 146 -2.07 17.90 -14.67
CA GLN A 146 -3.48 18.25 -14.55
C GLN A 146 -3.84 18.68 -13.13
N GLU A 147 -5.01 19.31 -12.99
CA GLU A 147 -5.58 19.58 -11.68
C GLU A 147 -6.40 18.38 -11.18
N PRO A 148 -6.44 18.12 -9.87
CA PRO A 148 -5.87 18.94 -8.79
C PRO A 148 -4.38 18.69 -8.50
N GLU A 149 -3.78 17.62 -9.04
CA GLU A 149 -2.46 17.14 -8.63
C GLU A 149 -1.32 18.14 -8.85
N GLN A 150 -1.43 19.00 -9.87
CA GLN A 150 -0.51 20.12 -10.12
C GLN A 150 -0.45 21.04 -8.89
N SER A 151 -1.58 21.61 -8.50
CA SER A 151 -1.65 22.51 -7.34
C SER A 151 -1.22 21.83 -6.05
N LEU A 152 -1.63 20.56 -5.84
CA LEU A 152 -1.25 19.78 -4.66
C LEU A 152 0.27 19.56 -4.59
N ALA A 153 0.89 19.13 -5.70
CA ALA A 153 2.31 18.84 -5.78
C ALA A 153 3.15 20.06 -5.42
N PHE A 154 2.89 21.22 -6.05
CA PHE A 154 3.72 22.41 -5.89
C PHE A 154 3.44 23.20 -4.60
N LYS A 155 2.26 23.02 -3.98
CA LYS A 155 1.92 23.69 -2.71
C LYS A 155 2.44 22.96 -1.47
N ARG A 156 2.43 21.62 -1.50
CA ARG A 156 2.79 20.80 -0.35
C ARG A 156 4.27 20.92 0.04
N LEU A 157 4.57 20.97 1.34
CA LEU A 157 5.94 21.07 1.83
C LEU A 157 6.68 19.71 1.88
N PHE A 158 6.05 18.67 2.42
CA PHE A 158 6.65 17.33 2.57
C PHE A 158 5.98 16.27 1.68
N PRO A 159 6.72 15.30 1.12
CA PRO A 159 8.17 15.16 1.25
C PRO A 159 8.91 16.27 0.50
N PRO A 160 10.19 16.53 0.83
CA PRO A 160 10.96 17.57 0.18
C PRO A 160 11.10 17.31 -1.32
N LYS A 161 10.96 18.38 -2.11
CA LYS A 161 11.18 18.35 -3.56
C LYS A 161 12.67 18.40 -3.85
N ILE A 162 13.26 17.24 -4.04
CA ILE A 162 14.67 17.11 -4.41
C ILE A 162 14.80 16.73 -5.90
N ASN A 163 16.01 16.90 -6.41
CA ASN A 163 16.36 16.52 -7.77
C ASN A 163 16.60 15.01 -7.86
N ASP A 164 16.66 14.50 -9.09
CA ASP A 164 16.99 13.11 -9.42
C ASP A 164 16.03 12.06 -8.87
N ILE A 165 14.82 12.47 -8.46
CA ILE A 165 13.73 11.57 -8.08
C ILE A 165 13.44 10.61 -9.23
N ALA A 166 13.45 9.31 -8.92
CA ALA A 166 13.19 8.27 -9.88
C ALA A 166 11.71 8.28 -10.31
N PHE A 167 11.47 8.14 -11.60
CA PHE A 167 10.12 8.06 -12.16
C PHE A 167 10.06 7.21 -13.44
N HIS A 168 8.84 6.84 -13.83
CA HIS A 168 8.52 6.33 -15.15
C HIS A 168 7.22 6.99 -15.67
N PHE A 169 7.00 6.93 -16.98
CA PHE A 169 5.71 7.24 -17.59
C PHE A 169 4.95 5.94 -17.86
N GLU A 170 3.64 5.97 -17.73
CA GLU A 170 2.78 4.83 -18.07
C GLU A 170 1.52 5.28 -18.81
N ASN A 171 0.81 4.31 -19.38
CA ASN A 171 -0.49 4.48 -20.03
C ASN A 171 -0.45 5.13 -21.44
N ALA A 172 0.48 4.72 -22.29
CA ALA A 172 0.47 5.07 -23.70
C ALA A 172 0.63 3.84 -24.60
N MET A 173 0.10 3.90 -25.82
CA MET A 173 0.25 2.84 -26.82
C MET A 173 1.72 2.66 -27.23
N GLU A 174 2.44 3.77 -27.28
CA GLU A 174 3.85 3.87 -27.64
C GLU A 174 4.76 3.14 -26.64
N PHE A 175 4.27 2.86 -25.42
CA PHE A 175 5.03 2.15 -24.39
C PHE A 175 4.80 0.64 -24.42
N LEU A 176 3.86 0.15 -25.24
CA LEU A 176 3.49 -1.27 -25.31
C LEU A 176 4.54 -2.07 -26.09
N ASP A 177 5.67 -2.36 -25.46
CA ASP A 177 6.85 -2.92 -26.12
C ASP A 177 7.40 -4.21 -25.49
N GLN A 178 7.00 -4.57 -24.26
CA GLN A 178 7.39 -5.82 -23.62
C GLN A 178 6.26 -6.85 -23.56
N PRO A 179 6.58 -8.16 -23.67
CA PRO A 179 5.62 -9.22 -23.40
C PRO A 179 4.98 -9.07 -22.01
N GLY A 180 3.66 -9.20 -21.94
CA GLY A 180 2.88 -9.04 -20.72
C GLY A 180 2.44 -7.61 -20.41
N GLU A 181 2.74 -6.63 -21.27
CA GLU A 181 2.22 -5.28 -21.15
C GLU A 181 0.83 -5.11 -21.76
N TRP A 182 0.07 -4.13 -21.27
CA TRP A 182 -1.23 -3.75 -21.81
C TRP A 182 -1.45 -2.23 -21.82
N TYR A 183 -2.32 -1.79 -22.73
CA TYR A 183 -2.77 -0.40 -22.84
C TYR A 183 -4.26 -0.34 -23.14
N LEU A 184 -5.02 0.47 -22.39
CA LEU A 184 -6.42 0.77 -22.68
C LEU A 184 -6.54 2.15 -23.32
N ASN A 185 -6.99 2.19 -24.56
CA ASN A 185 -7.33 3.45 -25.22
C ASN A 185 -8.76 3.84 -24.87
N ASN A 186 -8.92 4.70 -23.86
CA ASN A 186 -10.24 5.14 -23.38
C ASN A 186 -11.08 5.87 -24.45
N ALA A 187 -10.45 6.59 -25.37
CA ALA A 187 -11.15 7.30 -26.44
C ALA A 187 -11.80 6.36 -27.47
N THR A 188 -11.28 5.13 -27.61
CA THR A 188 -11.76 4.15 -28.59
C THR A 188 -12.31 2.87 -27.96
N HIS A 189 -12.26 2.76 -26.64
CA HIS A 189 -12.65 1.58 -25.86
C HIS A 189 -11.92 0.30 -26.27
N LYS A 190 -10.68 0.43 -26.74
CA LYS A 190 -9.86 -0.70 -27.19
C LYS A 190 -8.76 -1.01 -26.18
N LEU A 191 -8.77 -2.24 -25.67
CA LEU A 191 -7.69 -2.81 -24.89
C LEU A 191 -6.71 -3.51 -25.83
N TYR A 192 -5.43 -3.18 -25.70
CA TYR A 192 -4.31 -3.80 -26.37
C TYR A 192 -3.47 -4.56 -25.34
N TYR A 193 -3.07 -5.77 -25.67
CA TYR A 193 -2.23 -6.62 -24.84
C TYR A 193 -1.12 -7.23 -25.69
N LYS A 194 0.13 -7.13 -25.23
CA LYS A 194 1.26 -7.82 -25.85
C LYS A 194 1.42 -9.19 -25.17
N PRO A 195 1.10 -10.30 -25.85
CA PRO A 195 1.09 -11.61 -25.21
C PRO A 195 2.47 -12.02 -24.70
N ARG A 196 2.49 -12.75 -23.59
CA ARG A 196 3.69 -13.44 -23.11
C ARG A 196 3.98 -14.64 -23.99
N GLU A 197 5.21 -15.15 -23.89
CA GLU A 197 5.60 -16.36 -24.59
C GLU A 197 4.64 -17.52 -24.24
N GLY A 198 4.10 -18.17 -25.27
CA GLY A 198 3.19 -19.30 -25.13
C GLY A 198 1.71 -18.94 -24.93
N GLU A 199 1.36 -17.66 -24.75
CA GLU A 199 -0.04 -17.25 -24.67
C GLU A 199 -0.70 -17.20 -26.05
N THR A 200 -1.88 -17.80 -26.17
CA THR A 200 -2.65 -17.85 -27.41
C THR A 200 -4.07 -17.37 -27.18
N LEU A 201 -4.71 -16.79 -28.19
CA LEU A 201 -6.10 -16.32 -28.11
C LEU A 201 -7.07 -17.40 -27.57
N SER A 202 -6.88 -18.66 -27.97
CA SER A 202 -7.75 -19.78 -27.57
C SER A 202 -7.65 -20.19 -26.10
N LYS A 203 -6.58 -19.77 -25.40
CA LYS A 203 -6.33 -20.09 -23.99
C LYS A 203 -6.33 -18.84 -23.11
N LEU A 204 -6.48 -17.66 -23.70
CA LEU A 204 -6.38 -16.39 -23.02
C LEU A 204 -7.58 -16.20 -22.08
N THR A 205 -7.29 -16.07 -20.79
CA THR A 205 -8.24 -15.55 -19.81
C THR A 205 -7.76 -14.18 -19.37
N ALA A 206 -8.60 -13.16 -19.50
CA ALA A 206 -8.27 -11.80 -19.10
C ALA A 206 -9.38 -11.24 -18.21
N ILE A 207 -9.01 -10.70 -17.05
CA ILE A 207 -9.94 -10.12 -16.09
C ILE A 207 -9.50 -8.69 -15.76
N ALA A 208 -10.44 -7.75 -15.87
CA ALA A 208 -10.26 -6.36 -15.45
C ALA A 208 -11.18 -6.07 -14.25
N PRO A 209 -10.69 -5.42 -13.18
CA PRO A 209 -11.48 -5.11 -12.00
C PRO A 209 -12.46 -3.95 -12.27
N ARG A 210 -13.66 -3.98 -11.67
CA ARG A 210 -14.66 -2.90 -11.81
C ARG A 210 -15.40 -2.49 -10.52
N VAL A 211 -15.34 -3.29 -9.47
CA VAL A 211 -15.94 -2.98 -8.16
C VAL A 211 -14.84 -2.58 -7.18
N GLU A 212 -14.97 -1.47 -6.45
CA GLU A 212 -13.93 -1.02 -5.50
C GLU A 212 -13.95 -1.80 -4.17
N THR A 213 -15.13 -1.97 -3.57
CA THR A 213 -15.30 -2.72 -2.33
C THR A 213 -16.14 -3.95 -2.60
N LEU A 214 -15.54 -5.12 -2.39
CA LEU A 214 -16.18 -6.42 -2.62
C LEU A 214 -17.13 -6.78 -1.49
N LEU A 215 -16.70 -6.56 -0.25
CA LEU A 215 -17.47 -6.83 0.97
C LEU A 215 -17.42 -5.61 1.89
N LYS A 216 -18.58 -5.19 2.36
CA LYS A 216 -18.73 -4.12 3.34
C LYS A 216 -19.52 -4.62 4.53
N VAL A 217 -18.89 -4.66 5.69
CA VAL A 217 -19.53 -4.97 6.98
C VAL A 217 -19.68 -3.67 7.73
N GLU A 218 -20.87 -3.08 7.70
CA GLU A 218 -21.10 -1.75 8.27
C GLU A 218 -22.39 -1.70 9.11
N GLY A 219 -22.22 -1.44 10.40
CA GLY A 219 -23.31 -1.13 11.31
C GLY A 219 -23.35 0.36 11.64
N THR A 220 -24.00 0.69 12.75
CA THR A 220 -23.84 1.99 13.41
C THR A 220 -23.17 1.79 14.77
N LEU A 221 -22.60 2.83 15.36
CA LEU A 221 -22.03 2.73 16.72
C LEU A 221 -23.07 2.32 17.78
N ALA A 222 -24.36 2.51 17.50
CA ALA A 222 -25.46 2.08 18.36
C ALA A 222 -25.93 0.65 18.07
N GLN A 223 -25.79 0.20 16.82
CA GLN A 223 -26.21 -1.12 16.33
C GLN A 223 -25.09 -1.68 15.45
N PRO A 224 -24.01 -2.19 16.05
CA PRO A 224 -22.88 -2.72 15.30
C PRO A 224 -23.24 -4.06 14.66
N VAL A 225 -22.59 -4.39 13.53
CA VAL A 225 -22.61 -5.78 13.04
C VAL A 225 -21.76 -6.63 13.97
N HIS A 226 -22.19 -7.85 14.28
CA HIS A 226 -21.39 -8.70 15.13
C HIS A 226 -21.47 -10.19 14.85
N HIS A 227 -20.43 -10.92 15.26
CA HIS A 227 -20.38 -12.38 15.20
C HIS A 227 -20.58 -12.92 13.78
N VAL A 228 -19.77 -12.42 12.83
CA VAL A 228 -19.73 -12.90 11.43
C VAL A 228 -18.35 -13.45 11.13
N LYS A 229 -18.28 -14.61 10.47
CA LYS A 229 -17.01 -15.26 10.10
C LYS A 229 -16.96 -15.57 8.61
N PHE A 230 -15.84 -15.23 7.98
CA PHE A 230 -15.46 -15.62 6.62
C PHE A 230 -14.30 -16.61 6.69
N GLN A 231 -14.48 -17.80 6.10
CA GLN A 231 -13.48 -18.86 6.13
C GLN A 231 -13.21 -19.47 4.76
N GLY A 232 -11.95 -19.48 4.34
CA GLY A 232 -11.52 -20.15 3.10
C GLY A 232 -11.96 -19.47 1.81
N ILE A 233 -12.41 -18.22 1.87
CA ILE A 233 -12.94 -17.46 0.72
C ILE A 233 -11.81 -16.68 0.06
N ARG A 234 -11.86 -16.59 -1.27
CA ARG A 234 -10.97 -15.72 -2.05
C ARG A 234 -11.64 -14.39 -2.37
N PHE A 235 -10.96 -13.28 -2.10
CA PHE A 235 -11.38 -11.92 -2.45
C PHE A 235 -10.45 -11.40 -3.55
N CYS A 236 -10.97 -11.11 -4.73
CA CYS A 236 -10.14 -10.73 -5.87
C CYS A 236 -10.79 -9.72 -6.84
N HIS A 237 -9.94 -9.08 -7.63
CA HIS A 237 -10.30 -8.18 -8.73
C HIS A 237 -11.14 -6.96 -8.29
N ALA A 238 -10.75 -6.34 -7.17
CA ALA A 238 -11.26 -5.02 -6.79
C ALA A 238 -10.49 -3.91 -7.53
N THR A 239 -11.15 -2.81 -7.90
CA THR A 239 -10.53 -1.66 -8.59
C THR A 239 -10.32 -0.47 -7.65
N TRP A 240 -9.62 0.54 -8.13
CA TRP A 240 -9.63 1.90 -7.56
C TRP A 240 -9.18 2.90 -8.62
N LEU A 241 -10.09 3.77 -9.04
CA LEU A 241 -9.87 4.64 -10.21
C LEU A 241 -9.42 6.06 -9.86
N ARG A 242 -9.48 6.45 -8.58
CA ARG A 242 -9.13 7.81 -8.12
C ARG A 242 -7.80 8.34 -8.71
N PRO A 243 -6.70 7.55 -8.80
CA PRO A 243 -5.45 8.05 -9.38
C PRO A 243 -5.57 8.48 -10.85
N SER A 244 -6.41 7.79 -11.64
CA SER A 244 -6.69 8.17 -13.04
C SER A 244 -7.57 9.43 -13.15
N GLU A 245 -8.35 9.74 -12.11
CA GLU A 245 -9.35 10.83 -12.13
C GLU A 245 -8.83 12.15 -11.56
N THR A 246 -7.92 12.08 -10.57
CA THR A 246 -7.49 13.24 -9.79
C THR A 246 -5.98 13.26 -9.50
N GLY A 247 -5.22 12.40 -10.18
CA GLY A 247 -3.87 12.06 -9.78
C GLY A 247 -3.83 11.43 -8.39
N HIS A 248 -2.63 11.14 -7.91
CA HIS A 248 -2.43 10.56 -6.59
C HIS A 248 -1.13 11.05 -5.99
N LEU A 249 -1.19 11.83 -4.92
CA LEU A 249 -0.01 12.18 -4.13
C LEU A 249 -0.18 11.58 -2.76
N VAL A 250 0.71 10.67 -2.38
CA VAL A 250 0.65 10.06 -1.05
C VAL A 250 1.35 10.98 -0.04
N CYS A 251 0.75 11.08 1.14
CA CYS A 251 1.31 11.71 2.33
C CYS A 251 2.24 10.72 3.04
N GLN A 252 1.66 9.61 3.50
CA GLN A 252 2.35 8.45 4.09
C GLN A 252 1.37 7.27 4.11
N ALA A 253 1.87 6.03 4.06
CA ALA A 253 1.08 4.80 4.20
C ALA A 253 -0.13 4.71 3.24
N GLY A 254 0.06 5.12 1.99
CA GLY A 254 -0.97 5.16 0.94
C GLY A 254 -2.07 6.23 1.13
N GLN A 255 -2.05 7.04 2.21
CA GLN A 255 -3.05 8.09 2.41
C GLN A 255 -2.80 9.24 1.45
N TYR A 256 -3.78 9.59 0.61
CA TYR A 256 -3.60 10.59 -0.43
C TYR A 256 -3.88 12.01 0.08
N VAL A 257 -3.11 12.97 -0.36
CA VAL A 257 -3.30 14.39 -0.04
C VAL A 257 -4.57 14.90 -0.73
N VAL A 258 -5.44 15.52 0.06
CA VAL A 258 -6.67 16.21 -0.38
C VAL A 258 -6.42 17.71 -0.44
N ALA A 259 -5.76 18.25 0.58
CA ALA A 259 -5.39 19.66 0.63
C ALA A 259 -4.08 19.85 1.41
N PRO A 260 -3.13 20.64 0.89
CA PRO A 260 -1.97 21.06 1.64
C PRO A 260 -1.89 22.58 1.81
N THR A 261 -1.03 23.02 2.71
CA THR A 261 -0.55 24.39 2.83
C THR A 261 0.97 24.45 2.69
N HIS A 262 1.50 25.65 2.50
CA HIS A 262 2.96 25.87 2.46
C HIS A 262 3.63 25.71 3.84
N LEU A 263 2.85 25.59 4.92
CA LEU A 263 3.33 25.46 6.31
C LEU A 263 3.23 24.02 6.82
N ASN A 264 3.17 23.03 5.92
CA ASN A 264 2.99 21.62 6.23
C ASN A 264 1.65 21.23 6.89
N TYR A 265 0.63 22.08 6.91
CA TYR A 265 -0.71 21.57 7.19
C TYR A 265 -1.19 20.72 6.02
N GLN A 266 -1.56 19.48 6.31
CA GLN A 266 -1.98 18.51 5.30
C GLN A 266 -3.28 17.83 5.73
N TYR A 267 -4.11 17.55 4.74
CA TYR A 267 -5.38 16.84 4.86
C TYR A 267 -5.33 15.65 3.94
N VAL A 268 -5.74 14.48 4.41
CA VAL A 268 -5.59 13.23 3.66
C VAL A 268 -6.90 12.47 3.57
N GLY A 269 -7.08 11.79 2.46
CA GLY A 269 -8.11 10.77 2.30
C GLY A 269 -7.51 9.38 2.29
N ARG A 270 -8.40 8.39 2.39
CA ARG A 270 -8.07 6.99 2.55
C ARG A 270 -8.40 6.22 1.26
N PRO A 271 -7.48 5.41 0.69
CA PRO A 271 -7.79 4.57 -0.46
C PRO A 271 -8.96 3.62 -0.19
N ALA A 272 -9.66 3.21 -1.24
CA ALA A 272 -10.68 2.17 -1.14
C ALA A 272 -10.07 0.84 -0.62
N SER A 273 -10.92 -0.01 -0.07
CA SER A 273 -10.57 -1.36 0.38
C SER A 273 -11.50 -2.39 -0.22
N ALA A 274 -10.94 -3.55 -0.60
CA ALA A 274 -11.73 -4.65 -1.13
C ALA A 274 -12.65 -5.24 -0.04
N VAL A 275 -12.21 -5.24 1.21
CA VAL A 275 -13.04 -5.56 2.38
C VAL A 275 -12.98 -4.42 3.38
N LEU A 276 -14.14 -3.84 3.69
CA LEU A 276 -14.28 -2.74 4.64
C LEU A 276 -15.13 -3.17 5.84
N VAL A 277 -14.62 -2.92 7.05
CA VAL A 277 -15.32 -3.19 8.31
C VAL A 277 -15.44 -1.90 9.12
N LYS A 278 -16.67 -1.50 9.45
CA LYS A 278 -16.99 -0.30 10.23
C LYS A 278 -18.12 -0.57 11.21
N ALA A 279 -18.01 0.00 12.41
CA ALA A 279 -18.96 -0.14 13.50
C ALA A 279 -19.39 -1.61 13.65
N ALA A 280 -18.41 -2.46 13.93
CA ALA A 280 -18.61 -3.91 13.97
C ALA A 280 -17.70 -4.54 15.02
N ASN A 281 -18.13 -5.67 15.58
CA ASN A 281 -17.34 -6.43 16.54
C ASN A 281 -17.41 -7.94 16.35
N ASN A 282 -16.40 -8.65 16.81
CA ASN A 282 -16.33 -10.11 16.66
C ASN A 282 -16.45 -10.56 15.19
N ILE A 283 -15.90 -9.80 14.24
CA ILE A 283 -15.80 -10.18 12.84
C ILE A 283 -14.50 -10.96 12.62
N VAL A 284 -14.59 -12.13 11.99
CA VAL A 284 -13.45 -13.05 11.83
C VAL A 284 -13.19 -13.34 10.36
N PHE A 285 -11.98 -13.09 9.91
CA PHE A 285 -11.45 -13.52 8.62
C PHE A 285 -10.38 -14.58 8.86
N GLU A 286 -10.71 -15.84 8.56
CA GLU A 286 -9.82 -16.97 8.80
C GLU A 286 -9.48 -17.74 7.52
N GLN A 287 -8.19 -17.98 7.25
CA GLN A 287 -7.74 -18.83 6.14
C GLN A 287 -8.26 -18.39 4.75
N ASN A 288 -8.52 -17.09 4.58
CA ASN A 288 -8.94 -16.50 3.31
C ASN A 288 -7.72 -16.15 2.43
N VAL A 289 -7.99 -15.88 1.15
CA VAL A 289 -6.99 -15.37 0.21
C VAL A 289 -7.46 -14.01 -0.31
N PHE A 290 -6.65 -12.98 -0.12
CA PHE A 290 -6.83 -11.67 -0.73
C PHE A 290 -5.79 -11.53 -1.83
N GLU A 291 -6.22 -11.43 -3.08
CA GLU A 291 -5.28 -11.31 -4.19
C GLU A 291 -5.80 -10.48 -5.34
N GLN A 292 -4.89 -9.90 -6.11
CA GLN A 292 -5.24 -9.21 -7.36
C GLN A 292 -6.20 -8.04 -7.10
N LEU A 293 -5.82 -7.16 -6.17
CA LEU A 293 -6.64 -6.04 -5.70
C LEU A 293 -5.99 -4.71 -6.07
N GLY A 294 -6.81 -3.74 -6.50
CA GLY A 294 -6.41 -2.43 -7.02
C GLY A 294 -6.19 -1.36 -5.97
N ALA A 295 -6.43 -1.63 -4.68
CA ALA A 295 -6.10 -0.73 -3.57
C ALA A 295 -5.83 -1.52 -2.28
N THR A 296 -6.47 -1.20 -1.14
CA THR A 296 -6.24 -1.89 0.14
C THR A 296 -6.93 -3.26 0.16
N ALA A 297 -6.30 -4.30 0.73
CA ALA A 297 -6.92 -5.62 0.77
C ALA A 297 -8.07 -5.71 1.79
N ILE A 298 -7.80 -5.36 3.05
CA ILE A 298 -8.78 -5.39 4.13
C ILE A 298 -8.57 -4.24 5.12
N ASP A 299 -9.65 -3.62 5.58
CA ASP A 299 -9.62 -2.42 6.42
C ASP A 299 -10.61 -2.48 7.61
N MET A 300 -10.07 -2.54 8.82
CA MET A 300 -10.81 -2.47 10.10
C MET A 300 -10.83 -1.03 10.58
N HIS A 301 -11.73 -0.23 10.02
CA HIS A 301 -11.57 1.22 9.98
C HIS A 301 -12.08 1.93 11.24
N TYR A 302 -13.41 2.10 11.37
CA TYR A 302 -14.05 3.01 12.33
C TYR A 302 -14.91 2.23 13.31
N GLY A 303 -14.70 2.38 14.62
CA GLY A 303 -15.45 1.62 15.64
C GLY A 303 -15.43 0.10 15.42
N ALA A 304 -14.34 -0.42 14.84
CA ALA A 304 -14.14 -1.85 14.61
C ALA A 304 -13.42 -2.44 15.83
N SER A 305 -14.10 -3.30 16.60
CA SER A 305 -13.57 -3.82 17.87
C SER A 305 -13.57 -5.34 17.95
N ASP A 306 -12.60 -5.94 18.64
CA ASP A 306 -12.59 -7.38 18.93
C ASP A 306 -12.66 -8.25 17.65
N ASN A 307 -12.12 -7.77 16.53
CA ASN A 307 -12.10 -8.48 15.25
C ASN A 307 -10.78 -9.23 15.06
N VAL A 308 -10.81 -10.26 14.20
CA VAL A 308 -9.68 -11.16 14.00
C VAL A 308 -9.41 -11.35 12.50
N ILE A 309 -8.18 -11.05 12.07
CA ILE A 309 -7.64 -11.39 10.74
C ILE A 309 -6.56 -12.44 10.98
N ASN A 310 -6.93 -13.73 10.87
CA ASN A 310 -6.07 -14.84 11.26
C ASN A 310 -5.78 -15.84 10.14
N GLY A 311 -4.50 -16.14 9.89
CA GLY A 311 -4.14 -17.24 9.01
C GLY A 311 -4.42 -17.01 7.53
N ASN A 312 -4.52 -15.77 7.07
CA ASN A 312 -4.88 -15.43 5.69
C ASN A 312 -3.62 -15.28 4.81
N LEU A 313 -3.80 -15.42 3.50
CA LEU A 313 -2.80 -15.06 2.49
C LEU A 313 -3.21 -13.75 1.81
N ILE A 314 -2.34 -12.75 1.82
CA ILE A 314 -2.55 -11.45 1.20
C ILE A 314 -1.41 -11.23 0.20
N LYS A 315 -1.72 -11.26 -1.10
CA LYS A 315 -0.72 -11.16 -2.16
C LYS A 315 -1.15 -10.36 -3.36
N ASP A 316 -0.21 -9.78 -4.10
CA ASP A 316 -0.50 -9.08 -5.36
C ASP A 316 -1.49 -7.92 -5.21
N ILE A 317 -1.22 -7.06 -4.23
CA ILE A 317 -2.06 -5.93 -3.81
C ILE A 317 -1.43 -4.63 -4.32
N ALA A 318 -2.22 -3.79 -4.99
CA ALA A 318 -1.74 -2.52 -5.53
C ALA A 318 -1.44 -1.49 -4.42
N GLY A 319 -2.26 -1.43 -3.37
CA GLY A 319 -2.11 -0.56 -2.20
C GLY A 319 -1.68 -1.33 -0.94
N ASN A 320 -2.21 -0.91 0.23
CA ASN A 320 -1.89 -1.52 1.54
C ASN A 320 -2.42 -2.96 1.67
N GLY A 321 -1.74 -3.80 2.45
CA GLY A 321 -2.24 -5.13 2.78
C GLY A 321 -3.40 -5.06 3.76
N ILE A 322 -3.08 -4.89 5.04
CA ILE A 322 -4.07 -4.77 6.13
C ILE A 322 -4.04 -3.35 6.67
N ALA A 323 -5.20 -2.73 6.81
CA ALA A 323 -5.35 -1.44 7.47
C ALA A 323 -6.24 -1.56 8.71
N VAL A 324 -5.89 -0.84 9.79
CA VAL A 324 -6.62 -0.86 11.06
C VAL A 324 -6.68 0.54 11.65
N GLY A 325 -7.81 0.86 12.26
CA GLY A 325 -8.01 2.12 12.95
C GLY A 325 -8.17 3.30 12.00
N LYS A 326 -8.62 4.41 12.58
CA LYS A 326 -8.75 5.66 11.87
C LYS A 326 -7.37 6.26 11.66
N ILE A 327 -7.08 6.75 10.47
CA ILE A 327 -5.91 7.61 10.26
C ILE A 327 -6.34 9.06 10.44
N ASN A 328 -7.26 9.53 9.58
CA ASN A 328 -7.82 10.87 9.68
C ASN A 328 -9.12 11.00 8.90
N ASP A 329 -9.91 12.04 9.18
CA ASP A 329 -10.96 12.49 8.26
C ASP A 329 -10.39 13.49 7.23
N PRO A 330 -10.95 13.59 6.00
CA PRO A 330 -10.44 14.48 4.96
C PRO A 330 -10.47 15.97 5.28
N ASP A 331 -11.25 16.39 6.28
CA ASP A 331 -11.41 17.78 6.73
C ASP A 331 -10.71 18.07 8.06
N HIS A 332 -10.04 17.08 8.64
CA HIS A 332 -9.22 17.23 9.83
C HIS A 332 -7.74 17.31 9.44
N GLU A 333 -6.95 18.16 10.08
CA GLU A 333 -5.54 18.33 9.77
C GLU A 333 -4.72 17.20 10.41
N ILE A 334 -3.82 16.55 9.66
CA ILE A 334 -3.21 15.28 10.08
C ILE A 334 -2.31 15.35 11.33
N HIS A 335 -1.77 16.51 11.67
CA HIS A 335 -0.91 16.71 12.85
C HIS A 335 -1.71 17.14 14.09
N ILE A 336 -3.00 17.45 13.93
CA ILE A 336 -3.89 17.71 15.07
C ILE A 336 -4.28 16.35 15.68
N PRO A 337 -4.00 16.12 16.97
CA PRO A 337 -4.32 14.85 17.64
C PRO A 337 -5.80 14.48 17.51
N TRP A 338 -6.10 13.30 16.99
CA TRP A 338 -7.47 12.78 17.02
C TRP A 338 -7.72 12.07 18.36
N ASN A 339 -8.70 12.56 19.12
CA ASN A 339 -9.17 11.92 20.34
C ASN A 339 -10.68 12.14 20.49
N PRO A 340 -11.52 11.21 19.99
CA PRO A 340 -12.95 11.44 19.87
C PRO A 340 -13.62 11.50 21.25
N ALA A 341 -14.69 12.29 21.36
CA ALA A 341 -15.50 12.33 22.58
C ALA A 341 -16.26 11.01 22.77
N ASP A 342 -16.85 10.49 21.68
CA ASP A 342 -17.44 9.16 21.67
C ASP A 342 -16.34 8.12 21.48
N LYS A 343 -16.00 7.40 22.56
CA LYS A 343 -14.94 6.40 22.50
C LYS A 343 -15.29 5.24 21.56
N ARG A 344 -16.58 5.00 21.25
CA ARG A 344 -17.00 3.92 20.33
C ARG A 344 -16.44 4.09 18.91
N GLU A 345 -16.02 5.29 18.54
CA GLU A 345 -15.35 5.57 17.27
C GLU A 345 -13.97 4.89 17.15
N ILE A 346 -13.34 4.60 18.30
CA ILE A 346 -12.00 4.02 18.38
C ILE A 346 -12.08 2.52 18.09
N SER A 347 -11.44 2.11 17.00
CA SER A 347 -11.15 0.71 16.73
C SER A 347 -10.15 0.17 17.75
N ARG A 348 -10.43 -1.00 18.32
CA ARG A 348 -9.68 -1.53 19.47
C ARG A 348 -9.69 -3.04 19.58
N HIS A 349 -8.71 -3.61 20.27
CA HIS A 349 -8.62 -5.06 20.52
C HIS A 349 -8.68 -5.93 19.25
N ASN A 350 -8.31 -5.37 18.10
CA ASN A 350 -8.24 -6.13 16.86
C ASN A 350 -6.96 -6.98 16.86
N ILE A 351 -7.08 -8.22 16.38
CA ILE A 351 -5.98 -9.17 16.32
C ILE A 351 -5.67 -9.48 14.86
N ILE A 352 -4.41 -9.26 14.47
CA ILE A 352 -3.88 -9.54 13.16
C ILE A 352 -2.78 -10.59 13.34
N SER A 353 -3.12 -11.86 13.07
CA SER A 353 -2.25 -12.98 13.42
C SER A 353 -2.04 -14.02 12.33
N ASN A 354 -0.86 -14.64 12.29
CA ASN A 354 -0.60 -15.81 11.43
C ASN A 354 -0.79 -15.56 9.92
N ASN A 355 -0.77 -14.30 9.45
CA ASN A 355 -0.98 -14.01 8.05
C ASN A 355 0.33 -14.06 7.26
N TYR A 356 0.23 -14.45 5.99
CA TYR A 356 1.30 -14.29 4.99
C TYR A 356 0.98 -13.07 4.13
N ILE A 357 1.88 -12.09 4.12
CA ILE A 357 1.67 -10.82 3.43
C ILE A 357 2.85 -10.59 2.49
N THR A 358 2.59 -10.58 1.18
CA THR A 358 3.65 -10.39 0.19
C THR A 358 3.20 -9.66 -1.05
N ARG A 359 4.11 -9.06 -1.82
CA ARG A 359 3.77 -8.35 -3.06
C ARG A 359 2.63 -7.33 -2.82
N VAL A 360 2.74 -6.59 -1.73
CA VAL A 360 1.89 -5.45 -1.39
C VAL A 360 2.51 -4.20 -1.99
N GLY A 361 1.71 -3.18 -2.35
CA GLY A 361 2.23 -1.99 -3.02
C GLY A 361 2.77 -2.25 -4.43
N CYS A 362 2.17 -3.18 -5.17
CA CYS A 362 2.58 -3.52 -6.53
C CYS A 362 2.47 -2.35 -7.50
N ASP A 363 1.53 -1.43 -7.24
CA ASP A 363 1.33 -0.24 -8.05
C ASP A 363 1.68 1.01 -7.25
N TYR A 364 1.24 1.14 -5.98
CA TYR A 364 1.49 2.29 -5.11
C TYR A 364 2.60 1.99 -4.09
N PHE A 365 3.77 2.59 -4.29
CA PHE A 365 4.99 2.25 -3.56
C PHE A 365 4.99 2.74 -2.11
N GLY A 366 4.20 3.75 -1.75
CA GLY A 366 4.03 4.21 -0.36
C GLY A 366 3.18 3.28 0.51
N ALA A 367 2.75 2.12 -0.02
CA ALA A 367 1.93 1.15 0.67
C ALA A 367 2.74 0.28 1.65
N ILE A 368 2.04 -0.20 2.68
CA ILE A 368 2.58 -0.92 3.84
C ILE A 368 1.88 -2.28 3.96
N GLY A 369 2.62 -3.29 4.43
CA GLY A 369 2.08 -4.62 4.71
C GLY A 369 0.92 -4.57 5.72
N ILE A 370 1.17 -4.00 6.90
CA ILE A 370 0.15 -3.72 7.93
C ILE A 370 0.27 -2.27 8.40
N VAL A 371 -0.77 -1.46 8.21
CA VAL A 371 -0.86 -0.10 8.75
C VAL A 371 -1.95 -0.01 9.82
N ALA A 372 -1.57 0.45 11.01
CA ALA A 372 -2.48 0.75 12.10
C ALA A 372 -2.38 2.25 12.43
N GLY A 373 -3.47 2.99 12.19
CA GLY A 373 -3.57 4.41 12.57
C GLY A 373 -3.81 4.58 14.07
N TYR A 374 -4.70 5.50 14.44
CA TYR A 374 -5.21 5.63 15.80
C TYR A 374 -6.03 4.40 16.20
N THR A 375 -5.42 3.54 17.01
CA THR A 375 -6.03 2.32 17.57
C THR A 375 -5.57 2.09 19.00
N ASP A 376 -6.43 1.42 19.76
CA ASP A 376 -6.19 1.02 21.15
C ASP A 376 -6.00 -0.51 21.21
N SER A 377 -4.93 -0.98 21.85
CA SER A 377 -4.74 -2.40 22.16
C SER A 377 -4.78 -3.33 20.94
N VAL A 378 -4.23 -2.91 19.80
CA VAL A 378 -4.09 -3.81 18.64
C VAL A 378 -3.01 -4.86 18.91
N ILE A 379 -3.25 -6.10 18.50
CA ILE A 379 -2.26 -7.18 18.55
C ILE A 379 -1.89 -7.56 17.12
N ILE A 380 -0.62 -7.36 16.75
CA ILE A 380 -0.06 -7.76 15.47
C ILE A 380 1.00 -8.81 15.77
N GLU A 381 0.69 -10.09 15.52
CA GLU A 381 1.56 -11.19 15.93
C GLU A 381 1.68 -12.35 14.96
N HIS A 382 2.83 -13.03 14.96
CA HIS A 382 3.02 -14.24 14.15
C HIS A 382 2.74 -14.04 12.65
N ASN A 383 2.91 -12.83 12.10
CA ASN A 383 2.76 -12.61 10.65
C ASN A 383 4.11 -12.78 9.94
N GLU A 384 4.11 -13.25 8.69
CA GLU A 384 5.28 -13.18 7.80
C GLU A 384 5.02 -12.13 6.72
N ILE A 385 5.90 -11.12 6.62
CA ILE A 385 5.74 -9.96 5.72
C ILE A 385 7.00 -9.80 4.87
N TRP A 386 6.86 -9.85 3.55
CA TRP A 386 8.00 -9.70 2.65
C TRP A 386 7.65 -9.18 1.26
N ASP A 387 8.65 -8.75 0.49
CA ASP A 387 8.47 -8.23 -0.87
C ASP A 387 7.47 -7.07 -0.90
N CYS A 388 7.77 -6.05 -0.08
CA CYS A 388 7.01 -4.80 0.03
C CYS A 388 7.90 -3.62 -0.40
N PRO A 389 7.36 -2.61 -1.11
CA PRO A 389 8.14 -1.47 -1.59
C PRO A 389 8.63 -0.57 -0.46
N TYR A 390 7.90 -0.52 0.66
CA TYR A 390 8.16 0.32 1.81
C TYR A 390 8.10 -0.48 3.13
N THR A 391 7.62 0.10 4.22
CA THR A 391 7.59 -0.46 5.58
C THR A 391 6.76 -1.75 5.69
N GLY A 392 7.20 -2.66 6.57
CA GLY A 392 6.47 -3.90 6.89
C GLY A 392 5.23 -3.64 7.75
N ILE A 393 5.44 -3.11 8.95
CA ILE A 393 4.38 -2.75 9.92
C ILE A 393 4.54 -1.28 10.33
N SER A 394 3.46 -0.50 10.25
CA SER A 394 3.41 0.88 10.75
C SER A 394 2.31 1.02 11.79
N VAL A 395 2.62 1.54 12.98
CA VAL A 395 1.63 1.76 14.07
C VAL A 395 1.71 3.17 14.61
N GLY A 396 0.58 3.88 14.61
CA GLY A 396 0.47 5.25 15.08
C GLY A 396 0.28 6.26 13.96
N TRP A 397 -0.17 7.46 14.33
CA TRP A 397 -0.40 8.56 13.41
C TRP A 397 -0.33 9.92 14.09
N GLY A 398 -0.03 10.95 13.30
CA GLY A 398 -0.29 12.36 13.63
C GLY A 398 0.84 13.13 14.29
N TRP A 399 2.06 12.58 14.29
CA TRP A 399 3.29 13.28 14.71
C TRP A 399 3.07 14.13 15.97
N THR A 400 2.60 13.53 17.05
CA THR A 400 2.22 14.26 18.27
C THR A 400 2.65 13.60 19.58
N ALA A 401 3.04 14.44 20.54
CA ALA A 401 3.29 14.04 21.93
C ALA A 401 2.01 14.01 22.80
N GLU A 402 0.89 14.52 22.27
CA GLU A 402 -0.36 14.62 23.00
C GLU A 402 -1.03 13.27 23.22
N ASN A 403 -1.96 13.22 24.19
CA ASN A 403 -2.72 11.99 24.44
C ASN A 403 -3.77 11.74 23.35
N THR A 404 -3.66 10.59 22.72
CA THR A 404 -4.57 10.08 21.69
C THR A 404 -5.12 8.71 22.12
N PRO A 405 -5.96 8.05 21.32
CA PRO A 405 -6.35 6.66 21.56
C PRO A 405 -5.21 5.64 21.51
N LEU A 406 -4.01 6.01 21.04
CA LEU A 406 -2.87 5.11 20.94
C LEU A 406 -2.36 4.69 22.32
N LYS A 407 -2.48 3.39 22.63
CA LYS A 407 -1.94 2.77 23.85
C LYS A 407 -2.02 1.26 23.76
N ASP A 408 -1.25 0.60 24.62
CA ASP A 408 -1.34 -0.85 24.91
C ASP A 408 -1.24 -1.77 23.67
N ASN A 409 -0.67 -1.25 22.57
CA ASN A 409 -0.50 -1.99 21.32
C ASN A 409 0.62 -3.02 21.45
N LYS A 410 0.50 -4.19 20.80
CA LYS A 410 1.49 -5.26 20.84
C LYS A 410 1.91 -5.64 19.43
N ILE A 411 3.20 -5.54 19.14
CA ILE A 411 3.79 -5.98 17.87
C ILE A 411 4.85 -7.03 18.20
N ARG A 412 4.52 -8.31 18.00
CA ARG A 412 5.36 -9.41 18.50
C ARG A 412 5.40 -10.66 17.64
N TYR A 413 6.48 -11.42 17.68
CA TYR A 413 6.61 -12.68 16.93
C TYR A 413 6.40 -12.53 15.41
N ASN A 414 6.55 -11.33 14.83
CA ASN A 414 6.43 -11.18 13.38
C ASN A 414 7.78 -11.48 12.72
N HIS A 415 7.73 -12.10 11.54
CA HIS A 415 8.87 -12.33 10.67
C HIS A 415 8.79 -11.36 9.49
N ILE A 416 9.70 -10.39 9.42
CA ILE A 416 9.65 -9.29 8.45
C ILE A 416 10.96 -9.27 7.67
N HIS A 417 10.89 -9.44 6.35
CA HIS A 417 12.10 -9.46 5.55
C HIS A 417 11.90 -8.96 4.14
N HIS A 418 12.95 -8.47 3.48
CA HIS A 418 12.84 -7.99 2.10
C HIS A 418 11.69 -6.97 1.91
N VAL A 419 11.52 -6.09 2.90
CA VAL A 419 10.68 -4.89 2.78
C VAL A 419 11.59 -3.70 2.42
N LEU A 420 11.02 -2.52 2.16
CA LEU A 420 11.77 -1.35 1.66
C LEU A 420 12.52 -1.61 0.35
N GLN A 421 11.88 -2.35 -0.57
CA GLN A 421 12.50 -2.73 -1.84
C GLN A 421 12.54 -1.58 -2.86
N GLU A 422 11.76 -0.51 -2.65
CA GLU A 422 11.64 0.60 -3.60
C GLU A 422 11.84 1.98 -2.96
N LEU A 423 11.37 2.17 -1.72
CA LEU A 423 11.41 3.46 -1.00
C LEU A 423 12.39 3.46 0.18
N CYS A 424 12.58 4.63 0.78
CA CYS A 424 13.42 4.83 1.98
C CYS A 424 12.66 5.50 3.13
N ASP A 425 13.35 5.84 4.23
CA ASP A 425 12.76 6.52 5.39
C ASP A 425 11.65 5.69 6.03
N GLY A 426 11.97 4.42 6.29
CA GLY A 426 11.06 3.46 6.88
C GLY A 426 11.80 2.32 7.57
N ALA A 427 11.02 1.32 8.00
CA ALA A 427 11.59 0.19 8.73
C ALA A 427 10.83 -1.12 8.51
N GLY A 428 11.38 -2.21 9.03
CA GLY A 428 10.59 -3.43 9.26
C GLY A 428 9.37 -3.12 10.13
N ILE A 429 9.59 -2.42 11.25
CA ILE A 429 8.54 -1.88 12.13
C ILE A 429 8.75 -0.38 12.33
N TYR A 430 7.76 0.42 11.98
CA TYR A 430 7.74 1.87 12.16
C TYR A 430 6.67 2.24 13.18
N ILE A 431 6.99 3.13 14.12
CA ILE A 431 6.09 3.61 15.16
C ILE A 431 6.08 5.14 15.14
N LEU A 432 4.91 5.74 15.36
CA LEU A 432 4.72 7.19 15.36
C LEU A 432 3.86 7.65 16.54
N SER A 433 4.18 8.82 17.11
CA SER A 433 3.45 9.46 18.22
C SER A 433 3.48 8.71 19.57
N ARG A 434 3.03 9.39 20.64
CA ARG A 434 2.96 8.84 22.00
C ARG A 434 1.98 7.67 22.09
N GLN A 435 2.43 6.50 22.57
CA GLN A 435 1.62 5.28 22.74
C GLN A 435 1.94 4.54 24.06
N PRO A 436 1.40 4.99 25.21
CA PRO A 436 1.72 4.40 26.50
C PRO A 436 1.34 2.91 26.58
N GLY A 437 2.23 2.09 27.13
CA GLY A 437 2.00 0.65 27.32
C GLY A 437 2.20 -0.18 26.04
N THR A 438 2.53 0.45 24.92
CA THR A 438 2.85 -0.27 23.68
C THR A 438 4.14 -1.07 23.82
N HIS A 439 4.15 -2.29 23.28
CA HIS A 439 5.25 -3.22 23.41
C HIS A 439 5.61 -3.87 22.06
N VAL A 440 6.86 -3.68 21.62
CA VAL A 440 7.44 -4.27 20.41
C VAL A 440 8.50 -5.30 20.79
N TYR A 441 8.22 -6.60 20.63
CA TYR A 441 9.12 -7.64 21.13
C TYR A 441 9.11 -8.97 20.38
N GLN A 442 10.23 -9.67 20.42
CA GLN A 442 10.38 -11.01 19.84
C GLN A 442 10.01 -11.08 18.34
N ASN A 443 10.19 -9.98 17.60
CA ASN A 443 10.11 -9.99 16.14
C ASN A 443 11.45 -10.40 15.54
N TYR A 444 11.42 -11.05 14.38
CA TYR A 444 12.60 -11.34 13.56
C TYR A 444 12.57 -10.47 12.29
N ILE A 445 13.54 -9.57 12.15
CA ILE A 445 13.60 -8.61 11.04
C ILE A 445 14.93 -8.75 10.30
N HIS A 446 14.91 -8.99 9.00
CA HIS A 446 16.16 -9.13 8.24
C HIS A 446 16.08 -8.73 6.77
N ASP A 447 17.24 -8.59 6.14
CA ASP A 447 17.37 -8.21 4.72
C ASP A 447 16.69 -6.87 4.40
N ILE A 448 16.89 -5.87 5.29
CA ILE A 448 16.44 -4.49 5.09
C ILE A 448 17.53 -3.72 4.37
N LYS A 449 17.23 -3.28 3.16
CA LYS A 449 18.18 -2.62 2.25
C LYS A 449 17.67 -1.24 1.86
N LEU A 450 18.56 -0.40 1.34
CA LEU A 450 18.18 0.82 0.63
C LEU A 450 18.15 0.50 -0.86
N ALA A 451 17.01 0.75 -1.50
CA ALA A 451 16.90 0.56 -2.95
C ALA A 451 17.85 1.54 -3.68
N PRO A 452 18.49 1.14 -4.79
CA PRO A 452 19.41 2.02 -5.53
C PRO A 452 18.78 3.33 -6.03
N THR A 453 17.46 3.34 -6.20
CA THR A 453 16.70 4.51 -6.67
C THR A 453 16.08 5.34 -5.55
N ALA A 454 16.20 4.90 -4.29
CA ALA A 454 15.65 5.61 -3.16
C ALA A 454 16.57 6.78 -2.77
N LEU A 455 15.96 7.95 -2.60
CA LEU A 455 16.63 9.19 -2.22
C LEU A 455 16.00 9.74 -0.95
N GLY A 456 16.78 9.85 0.12
CA GLY A 456 16.28 10.32 1.42
C GLY A 456 17.15 9.82 2.56
N THR A 457 16.52 9.44 3.66
CA THR A 457 17.19 8.97 4.88
C THR A 457 17.32 7.44 4.91
N ILE A 458 17.88 6.93 6.00
CA ILE A 458 18.22 5.54 6.22
C ILE A 458 16.99 4.64 6.37
N ASN A 459 17.20 3.37 6.07
CA ASN A 459 16.27 2.28 6.38
C ASN A 459 16.76 1.53 7.62
N SER A 460 15.81 1.15 8.50
CA SER A 460 16.10 0.55 9.80
C SER A 460 15.32 -0.74 10.07
N GLY A 461 15.70 -1.50 11.09
CA GLY A 461 14.91 -2.65 11.55
C GLY A 461 13.62 -2.19 12.24
N ILE A 462 13.79 -1.32 13.25
CA ILE A 462 12.73 -0.62 13.98
C ILE A 462 12.99 0.89 13.89
N TYR A 463 11.95 1.68 13.63
CA TYR A 463 12.04 3.12 13.55
C TYR A 463 10.96 3.76 14.44
N LEU A 464 11.42 4.46 15.48
CA LEU A 464 10.60 5.28 16.37
C LEU A 464 10.63 6.72 15.86
N ASP A 465 9.64 7.10 15.06
CA ASP A 465 9.53 8.42 14.46
C ASP A 465 8.90 9.44 15.43
N GLU A 466 8.65 10.66 14.97
CA GLU A 466 8.36 11.85 15.77
C GLU A 466 7.38 11.58 16.93
N TYR A 467 7.82 11.98 18.14
CA TYR A 467 7.10 11.85 19.40
C TYR A 467 6.72 10.42 19.82
N SER A 468 7.35 9.39 19.25
CA SER A 468 7.23 8.01 19.75
C SER A 468 7.65 7.89 21.22
N ASP A 469 6.69 7.77 22.13
CA ASP A 469 6.91 7.72 23.58
C ASP A 469 6.03 6.68 24.28
N GLY A 470 6.45 6.20 25.45
CA GLY A 470 5.69 5.23 26.25
C GLY A 470 5.74 3.80 25.71
N ILE A 471 6.73 3.52 24.85
CA ILE A 471 6.91 2.25 24.13
C ILE A 471 8.08 1.46 24.73
N THR A 472 7.86 0.18 24.97
CA THR A 472 8.93 -0.78 25.31
C THR A 472 9.35 -1.52 24.04
N VAL A 473 10.66 -1.57 23.77
CA VAL A 473 11.23 -2.35 22.67
C VAL A 473 12.25 -3.33 23.25
N GLU A 474 11.95 -4.63 23.18
CA GLU A 474 12.84 -5.65 23.74
C GLU A 474 12.87 -6.96 22.94
N MET A 475 13.96 -7.70 23.05
CA MET A 475 14.07 -9.07 22.52
C MET A 475 13.75 -9.24 21.02
N ASN A 476 13.94 -8.22 20.19
CA ASN A 476 13.80 -8.34 18.74
C ASN A 476 15.12 -8.79 18.11
N TRP A 477 15.09 -9.82 17.27
CA TRP A 477 16.26 -10.27 16.53
C TRP A 477 16.33 -9.58 15.17
N MET A 478 17.47 -8.97 14.86
CA MET A 478 17.67 -8.20 13.62
C MET A 478 19.04 -8.47 13.00
N GLU A 479 19.07 -8.84 11.73
CA GLU A 479 20.29 -9.11 10.97
C GLU A 479 20.20 -8.57 9.54
N LYS A 480 21.34 -8.29 8.91
CA LYS A 480 21.39 -7.71 7.55
C LYS A 480 20.53 -6.45 7.40
N ILE A 481 20.63 -5.55 8.36
CA ILE A 481 20.03 -4.21 8.31
C ILE A 481 21.09 -3.26 7.76
N MET A 482 20.77 -2.55 6.68
CA MET A 482 21.75 -1.72 5.98
C MET A 482 22.36 -0.61 6.85
N ASN A 483 21.55 0.05 7.68
CA ASN A 483 22.00 1.15 8.54
C ASN A 483 21.85 0.77 10.01
N ASP A 484 21.05 1.53 10.76
CA ASP A 484 20.80 1.27 12.17
C ASP A 484 19.64 0.27 12.36
N PRO A 485 19.77 -0.72 13.26
CA PRO A 485 18.65 -1.58 13.62
C PRO A 485 17.54 -0.84 14.33
N ILE A 486 17.89 0.19 15.11
CA ILE A 486 16.91 1.08 15.72
C ILE A 486 17.29 2.51 15.38
N PHE A 487 16.41 3.19 14.66
CA PHE A 487 16.49 4.64 14.44
C PHE A 487 15.39 5.33 15.24
N ASN A 488 15.72 6.49 15.84
CA ASN A 488 14.83 7.18 16.75
C ASN A 488 15.00 8.70 16.61
N ILE A 489 13.93 9.38 16.22
CA ILE A 489 13.88 10.84 16.14
C ILE A 489 13.47 11.39 17.52
N LYS A 490 14.47 11.81 18.29
CA LYS A 490 14.30 12.26 19.68
C LYS A 490 13.61 13.63 19.75
N THR A 491 12.41 13.69 20.31
CA THR A 491 11.75 14.97 20.63
C THR A 491 11.22 15.13 22.07
N ASN A 492 11.19 14.07 22.90
CA ASN A 492 11.13 14.05 24.40
C ASN A 492 10.53 12.71 24.88
N THR A 493 11.34 11.71 25.24
CA THR A 493 10.82 10.34 25.44
C THR A 493 11.36 9.63 26.70
N THR A 494 10.50 8.84 27.36
CA THR A 494 10.81 7.81 28.37
C THR A 494 10.80 6.46 27.65
N LEU A 495 11.91 6.11 26.99
CA LEU A 495 12.04 4.85 26.25
C LEU A 495 12.82 3.83 27.07
N HIS A 496 12.25 2.65 27.24
CA HIS A 496 12.96 1.46 27.71
C HIS A 496 13.28 0.59 26.50
N ILE A 497 14.51 0.70 26.03
CA ILE A 497 15.03 -0.11 24.93
C ILE A 497 15.97 -1.16 25.54
N THR A 498 15.52 -2.41 25.60
CA THR A 498 16.37 -3.56 25.93
C THR A 498 16.74 -4.26 24.62
N LEU A 499 17.85 -3.84 24.03
CA LEU A 499 18.39 -4.46 22.83
C LEU A 499 19.02 -5.82 23.16
N ILE A 500 18.56 -6.89 22.51
CA ILE A 500 19.40 -8.06 22.27
C ILE A 500 20.08 -7.82 20.93
N LYS A 501 21.27 -7.21 20.89
CA LYS A 501 22.00 -7.00 19.63
C LYS A 501 23.50 -7.19 19.74
N ASN A 502 24.10 -8.01 18.87
CA ASN A 502 24.84 -7.62 17.64
C ASN A 502 25.65 -8.84 17.11
N GLU A 503 25.88 -8.93 15.78
CA GLU A 503 26.69 -9.97 15.10
C GLU A 503 28.11 -10.15 15.70
N LEU A 504 28.59 -9.17 16.47
CA LEU A 504 29.87 -9.21 17.19
C LEU A 504 29.81 -9.95 18.55
N TRP A 505 28.61 -10.36 18.99
CA TRP A 505 28.36 -10.98 20.31
C TRP A 505 27.49 -12.25 20.21
N ALA A 506 27.36 -12.82 19.00
CA ALA A 506 26.52 -13.99 18.70
C ALA A 506 26.76 -15.16 19.68
N ASP A 507 27.97 -15.30 20.22
CA ASP A 507 28.33 -16.38 21.13
C ASP A 507 27.75 -16.25 22.55
N ARG A 508 27.28 -15.06 22.99
CA ARG A 508 26.77 -14.86 24.37
C ARG A 508 25.25 -14.99 24.53
N PHE A 509 24.49 -14.95 23.44
CA PHE A 509 23.01 -14.97 23.46
C PHE A 509 22.42 -15.90 22.39
N TYR A 510 23.22 -16.86 21.89
CA TYR A 510 22.87 -17.72 20.76
C TYR A 510 21.51 -18.44 20.93
N GLU A 511 21.25 -18.99 22.13
CA GLU A 511 20.01 -19.72 22.42
C GLU A 511 18.78 -18.81 22.38
N ASP A 512 18.87 -17.60 22.95
CA ASP A 512 17.79 -16.61 22.94
C ASP A 512 17.50 -16.14 21.50
N ASN A 513 18.53 -15.97 20.67
CA ASN A 513 18.38 -15.57 19.27
C ASN A 513 17.66 -16.65 18.47
N GLN A 514 18.07 -17.92 18.61
CA GLN A 514 17.44 -19.03 17.90
C GLN A 514 15.98 -19.21 18.34
N MET A 515 15.66 -18.95 19.61
CA MET A 515 14.28 -18.96 20.09
C MET A 515 13.43 -17.88 19.41
N VAL A 516 13.93 -16.64 19.30
CA VAL A 516 13.20 -15.56 18.60
C VAL A 516 12.99 -15.92 17.13
N ILE A 517 14.02 -16.40 16.43
CA ILE A 517 13.93 -16.81 15.03
C ILE A 517 12.89 -17.93 14.84
N ASN A 518 12.93 -18.98 15.67
CA ASN A 518 12.05 -20.14 15.53
C ASN A 518 10.58 -19.83 15.86
N ASN A 519 10.33 -18.82 16.70
CA ASN A 519 8.99 -18.45 17.12
C ASN A 519 8.37 -17.33 16.28
N ALA A 520 9.16 -16.64 15.45
CA ALA A 520 8.66 -15.59 14.58
C ALA A 520 7.92 -16.16 13.36
N GLY A 521 6.88 -15.46 12.93
CA GLY A 521 6.03 -15.82 11.79
C GLY A 521 4.88 -16.78 12.15
N PRO A 522 4.11 -17.22 11.14
CA PRO A 522 2.89 -17.99 11.35
C PRO A 522 3.16 -19.36 11.99
N VAL A 523 2.34 -19.69 12.99
CA VAL A 523 2.42 -21.00 13.67
C VAL A 523 2.02 -22.15 12.75
N THR A 524 2.47 -23.36 13.07
CA THR A 524 2.33 -24.57 12.22
C THR A 524 0.92 -24.80 11.66
N GLN A 525 -0.13 -24.52 12.44
CA GLN A 525 -1.52 -24.66 12.00
C GLN A 525 -1.86 -23.86 10.74
N PHE A 526 -1.21 -22.71 10.52
CA PHE A 526 -1.52 -21.81 9.41
C PHE A 526 -0.52 -21.89 8.26
N GLN A 527 0.53 -22.70 8.38
CA GLN A 527 1.57 -22.80 7.33
C GLN A 527 1.08 -23.42 6.03
N ALA A 528 0.01 -24.23 6.06
CA ALA A 528 -0.56 -24.85 4.86
C ALA A 528 -1.06 -23.84 3.83
N ILE A 529 -1.55 -22.67 4.25
CA ILE A 529 -2.05 -21.66 3.30
C ILE A 529 -0.92 -21.06 2.45
N LYS A 530 0.33 -21.10 2.93
CA LYS A 530 1.52 -20.65 2.20
C LYS A 530 1.71 -21.40 0.88
N SER A 531 1.20 -22.63 0.76
CA SER A 531 1.28 -23.41 -0.49
C SER A 531 0.43 -22.82 -1.64
N LYS A 532 -0.40 -21.80 -1.38
CA LYS A 532 -1.19 -21.09 -2.38
C LYS A 532 -0.46 -19.87 -2.97
N LEU A 533 0.78 -19.59 -2.56
CA LEU A 533 1.59 -18.49 -3.11
C LEU A 533 1.82 -18.61 -4.61
#